data_AF-A0A3D3UV62-F1
#
_entry.id   AF-A0A3D3UV62-F1
#
_cell.length_a   1.000
_cell.length_b   1.000
_cell.length_c   1.000
_cell.angle_alpha   90.00
_cell.angle_beta   90.00
_cell.angle_gamma   90.00
#
_symmetry.space_group_name_H-M   'P 1'
#
loop_
_entity.id
_entity.type
_entity.pdbx_description
1 polymer ?
#
loop_
_entity_poly.entity_id
_entity_poly.type
_entity_poly.pdbx_seq_one_letter_code
_entity_poly.pdbx_strand_id
1 'polypeptide(L)'
;MKHYILSITSLTVTIALFAAAASASEGQNKPIVPKEKTMLWNGRDFTGWKLFTREPGHDVTKTWSVRNGLLRCEGKPAGYMRTEKEYADYLIHVEWRWPEKGGNNGVLVHMSGEDKVWPKSLECQLYSGNAGDFWVIGGLETAEHAGGGPRVKGRRTLKLKDSSEKPPGQWNSYDIICKDD
;
A
#
# COMPACT_ATOMS: atom_id res chain seq x y z
N MET A 1 68.15 -3.49 42.69
CA MET A 1 66.68 -3.68 42.74
C MET A 1 66.28 -4.41 41.47
N LYS A 2 66.03 -5.73 41.58
CA LYS A 2 64.72 -6.39 41.39
C LYS A 2 64.03 -5.98 40.07
N HIS A 3 63.62 -6.84 39.14
CA HIS A 3 63.65 -8.30 39.00
C HIS A 3 63.05 -8.66 37.61
N TYR A 4 63.65 -9.69 36.99
CA TYR A 4 63.12 -10.71 36.07
C TYR A 4 62.50 -10.39 34.68
N ILE A 5 63.02 -11.18 33.75
CA ILE A 5 62.66 -11.43 32.35
C ILE A 5 61.30 -12.15 32.26
N LEU A 6 60.52 -11.86 31.22
CA LEU A 6 59.63 -12.85 30.61
C LEU A 6 59.70 -12.76 29.09
N SER A 7 60.02 -13.90 28.49
CA SER A 7 60.11 -14.18 27.06
C SER A 7 58.75 -14.61 26.51
N ILE A 8 58.64 -14.67 25.17
CA ILE A 8 57.85 -15.60 24.32
C ILE A 8 56.84 -14.95 23.35
N THR A 9 57.27 -15.04 22.08
CA THR A 9 56.59 -15.37 20.80
C THR A 9 55.51 -14.48 20.19
N SER A 10 55.79 -14.12 18.94
CA SER A 10 54.87 -13.73 17.86
C SER A 10 53.46 -14.34 17.94
N LEU A 11 52.43 -13.53 17.67
CA LEU A 11 51.26 -14.00 16.94
C LEU A 11 50.57 -12.83 16.23
N THR A 12 50.77 -12.73 14.92
CA THR A 12 49.88 -12.00 14.02
C THR A 12 48.55 -12.74 13.95
N VAL A 13 47.48 -12.09 14.42
CA VAL A 13 46.11 -12.48 14.06
C VAL A 13 45.55 -11.38 13.18
N THR A 14 45.66 -11.58 11.86
CA THR A 14 44.85 -10.86 10.89
C THR A 14 43.42 -11.32 11.09
N ILE A 15 42.60 -10.53 11.78
CA ILE A 15 41.16 -10.74 11.79
C ILE A 15 40.67 -10.34 10.40
N ALA A 16 40.60 -11.33 9.50
CA ALA A 16 39.73 -11.22 8.34
C ALA A 16 38.29 -11.15 8.88
N LEU A 17 37.76 -9.93 9.02
CA LEU A 17 36.31 -9.74 9.10
C LEU A 17 35.75 -10.18 7.75
N PHE A 18 35.43 -11.48 7.64
CA PHE A 18 34.37 -11.90 6.73
C PHE A 18 33.10 -11.25 7.25
N ALA A 19 32.74 -10.11 6.67
CA ALA A 19 31.38 -9.62 6.72
C ALA A 19 30.52 -10.75 6.16
N ALA A 20 29.84 -11.48 7.05
CA ALA A 20 28.74 -12.33 6.66
C ALA A 20 27.71 -11.39 6.03
N ALA A 21 27.68 -11.34 4.70
CA ALA A 21 26.57 -10.76 3.98
C ALA A 21 25.35 -11.55 4.44
N ALA A 22 24.54 -10.96 5.32
CA ALA A 22 23.22 -11.43 5.61
C ALA A 22 22.47 -11.35 4.28
N SER A 23 22.43 -12.47 3.57
CA SER A 23 21.54 -12.64 2.44
C SER A 23 20.14 -12.58 3.04
N ALA A 24 19.52 -11.40 2.95
CA ALA A 24 18.09 -11.26 3.12
C ALA A 24 17.49 -12.11 1.99
N SER A 25 17.14 -13.35 2.31
CA SER A 25 16.33 -14.16 1.44
C SER A 25 15.04 -13.37 1.19
N GLU A 26 14.85 -12.86 -0.03
CA GLU A 26 13.55 -12.48 -0.56
C GLU A 26 12.73 -13.76 -0.68
N GLY A 27 12.27 -14.26 0.48
CA GLY A 27 11.28 -15.31 0.53
C GLY A 27 10.01 -14.73 -0.08
N GLN A 28 9.62 -15.25 -1.25
CA GLN A 28 8.26 -15.09 -1.77
C GLN A 28 7.30 -15.69 -0.74
N ASN A 29 6.88 -14.87 0.22
CA ASN A 29 5.80 -15.21 1.11
C ASN A 29 4.55 -15.30 0.24
N LYS A 30 3.93 -16.48 0.19
CA LYS A 30 2.64 -16.64 -0.49
C LYS A 30 1.63 -15.61 0.06
N PRO A 31 0.77 -15.02 -0.78
CA PRO A 31 -0.27 -14.12 -0.33
C PRO A 31 -1.14 -14.77 0.75
N ILE A 32 -1.56 -13.96 1.73
CA ILE A 32 -2.41 -14.42 2.83
C ILE A 32 -3.85 -14.50 2.33
N VAL A 33 -4.47 -15.66 2.52
CA VAL A 33 -5.91 -15.84 2.36
C VAL A 33 -6.57 -15.75 3.75
N PRO A 34 -7.28 -14.64 4.07
CA PRO A 34 -7.89 -14.47 5.39
C PRO A 34 -9.00 -15.50 5.64
N LYS A 35 -8.92 -16.23 6.76
CA LYS A 35 -9.98 -17.15 7.20
C LYS A 35 -10.95 -16.52 8.19
N GLU A 36 -10.56 -15.39 8.77
CA GLU A 36 -11.29 -14.64 9.77
C GLU A 36 -11.09 -13.13 9.55
N LYS A 37 -11.94 -12.32 10.19
CA LYS A 37 -11.85 -10.87 10.10
C LYS A 37 -10.51 -10.39 10.66
N THR A 38 -9.70 -9.78 9.81
CA THR A 38 -8.43 -9.15 10.18
C THR A 38 -8.58 -7.64 10.12
N MET A 39 -8.21 -6.94 11.20
CA MET A 39 -8.15 -5.49 11.19
C MET A 39 -6.87 -5.03 10.49
N LEU A 40 -6.99 -4.54 9.25
CA LEU A 40 -5.82 -4.03 8.51
C LEU A 40 -5.25 -2.75 9.13
N TRP A 41 -6.10 -1.88 9.69
CA TRP A 41 -5.69 -0.69 10.41
C TRP A 41 -6.00 -0.80 11.91
N ASN A 42 -5.04 -0.44 12.75
CA ASN A 42 -5.10 -0.66 14.20
C ASN A 42 -5.80 0.48 14.97
N GLY A 43 -6.30 1.51 14.29
CA GLY A 43 -6.96 2.66 14.90
C GLY A 43 -6.03 3.76 15.42
N ARG A 44 -4.70 3.58 15.34
CA ARG A 44 -3.73 4.45 16.02
C ARG A 44 -2.61 4.96 15.13
N ASP A 45 -2.02 4.10 14.32
CA ASP A 45 -0.81 4.41 13.57
C ASP A 45 -0.71 3.58 12.29
N PHE A 46 0.46 3.57 11.65
CA PHE A 46 0.71 2.89 10.38
C PHE A 46 1.36 1.52 10.53
N THR A 47 1.34 0.91 11.72
CA THR A 47 1.89 -0.43 11.91
C THR A 47 1.26 -1.41 10.92
N GLY A 48 2.09 -2.14 10.17
CA GLY A 48 1.65 -3.04 9.09
C GLY A 48 1.46 -2.37 7.72
N TRP A 49 1.78 -1.09 7.59
CA TRP A 49 1.67 -0.32 6.35
C TRP A 49 2.99 0.34 5.95
N LYS A 50 3.30 0.28 4.66
CA LYS A 50 4.36 1.08 4.02
C LYS A 50 3.73 2.32 3.41
N LEU A 51 4.38 3.46 3.62
CA LEU A 51 3.97 4.74 3.08
C LEU A 51 4.93 5.11 1.94
N PHE A 52 4.37 5.57 0.82
CA PHE A 52 5.13 5.94 -0.36
C PHE A 52 4.74 7.32 -0.86
N THR A 53 5.72 8.10 -1.29
CA THR A 53 5.53 9.37 -2.02
C THR A 53 6.45 9.44 -3.22
N ARG A 54 6.03 10.21 -4.23
CA ARG A 54 6.83 10.44 -5.45
C ARG A 54 8.28 10.86 -5.20
N GLU A 55 8.48 11.71 -4.21
CA GLU A 55 9.72 12.45 -4.06
C GLU A 55 10.56 11.85 -2.91
N PRO A 56 11.76 11.31 -3.20
CA PRO A 56 12.66 10.82 -2.17
C PRO A 56 12.97 11.91 -1.14
N GLY A 57 12.88 11.58 0.15
CA GLY A 57 13.14 12.52 1.25
C GLY A 57 11.96 13.43 1.62
N HIS A 58 10.80 13.30 0.97
CA HIS A 58 9.60 14.00 1.42
C HIS A 58 8.93 13.29 2.60
N ASP A 59 8.44 14.12 3.52
CA ASP A 59 7.67 13.68 4.67
C ASP A 59 6.27 13.24 4.23
N VAL A 60 6.11 11.92 4.05
CA VAL A 60 4.83 11.30 3.71
C VAL A 60 3.73 11.54 4.74
N THR A 61 4.09 11.97 5.97
CA THR A 61 3.09 12.35 6.97
C THR A 61 2.29 13.60 6.59
N LYS A 62 2.77 14.37 5.60
CA LYS A 62 2.01 15.45 4.96
C LYS A 62 0.90 14.94 4.05
N THR A 63 1.09 13.76 3.43
CA THR A 63 0.08 13.10 2.60
C THR A 63 -0.85 12.26 3.46
N TRP A 64 -0.30 11.39 4.30
CA TRP A 64 -1.04 10.44 5.13
C TRP A 64 -0.78 10.71 6.60
N SER A 65 -1.82 11.03 7.36
CA SER A 65 -1.70 11.28 8.81
C SER A 65 -2.82 10.61 9.58
N VAL A 66 -2.59 10.40 10.89
CA VAL A 66 -3.66 10.01 11.81
C VAL A 66 -4.04 11.22 12.65
N ARG A 67 -5.31 11.62 12.60
CA ARG A 67 -5.85 12.75 13.39
C ARG A 67 -7.24 12.42 13.89
N ASN A 68 -7.47 12.61 15.19
CA ASN A 68 -8.75 12.36 15.86
C ASN A 68 -9.25 10.91 15.65
N GLY A 69 -8.34 9.93 15.72
CA GLY A 69 -8.68 8.52 15.50
C GLY A 69 -9.05 8.17 14.05
N LEU A 70 -8.74 9.05 13.09
CA LEU A 70 -9.01 8.83 11.67
C LEU A 70 -7.72 8.86 10.86
N LEU A 71 -7.62 7.91 9.94
CA LEU A 71 -6.67 7.98 8.84
C LEU A 71 -7.09 9.08 7.85
N ARG A 72 -6.19 10.00 7.52
CA ARG A 72 -6.44 11.15 6.64
C ARG A 72 -5.46 11.18 5.49
N CYS A 73 -5.98 11.47 4.29
CA CYS A 73 -5.20 11.71 3.09
C CYS A 73 -5.39 13.15 2.60
N GLU A 74 -4.33 13.95 2.60
CA GLU A 74 -4.30 15.30 2.02
C GLU A 74 -3.95 15.28 0.51
N GLY A 75 -3.40 14.17 0.02
CA GLY A 75 -3.02 13.96 -1.38
C GLY A 75 -1.83 14.80 -1.87
N LYS A 76 -1.15 15.54 -0.98
CA LYS A 76 -0.04 16.43 -1.32
C LYS A 76 1.15 16.22 -0.35
N PRO A 77 2.31 15.76 -0.84
CA PRO A 77 2.59 15.29 -2.20
C PRO A 77 1.78 14.04 -2.60
N ALA A 78 1.76 13.71 -3.89
CA ALA A 78 1.12 12.49 -4.35
C ALA A 78 1.82 11.25 -3.78
N GLY A 79 1.02 10.32 -3.26
CA GLY A 79 1.49 9.14 -2.56
C GLY A 79 0.35 8.27 -2.05
N TYR A 80 0.68 7.09 -1.55
CA TYR A 80 -0.26 6.11 -1.02
C TYR A 80 0.35 5.42 0.20
N MET A 81 -0.48 4.64 0.89
CA MET A 81 -0.04 3.63 1.81
C MET A 81 -0.51 2.27 1.30
N ARG A 82 0.30 1.24 1.54
CA ARG A 82 -0.01 -0.15 1.18
C ARG A 82 0.31 -1.08 2.33
N THR A 83 -0.34 -2.23 2.38
CA THR A 83 -0.02 -3.25 3.37
C THR A 83 1.43 -3.74 3.17
N GLU A 84 2.10 -4.08 4.26
CA GLU A 84 3.39 -4.77 4.21
C GLU A 84 3.25 -6.21 3.71
N LYS A 85 2.09 -6.81 3.99
CA LYS A 85 1.72 -8.17 3.61
C LYS A 85 0.92 -8.16 2.32
N GLU A 86 1.07 -9.23 1.55
CA GLU A 86 0.26 -9.51 0.37
C GLU A 86 -0.96 -10.37 0.77
N TYR A 87 -2.07 -10.17 0.07
CA TYR A 87 -3.33 -10.88 0.32
C TYR A 87 -3.92 -11.39 -1.00
N ALA A 88 -4.64 -12.51 -0.91
CA ALA A 88 -5.44 -13.09 -1.99
C ALA A 88 -6.78 -13.58 -1.41
N ASP A 89 -7.79 -13.73 -2.26
CA ASP A 89 -9.13 -14.23 -1.88
C ASP A 89 -9.71 -13.58 -0.62
N TYR A 90 -10.00 -12.28 -0.71
CA TYR A 90 -10.42 -11.46 0.42
C TYR A 90 -11.64 -10.58 0.09
N LEU A 91 -12.36 -10.23 1.15
CA LEU A 91 -13.27 -9.09 1.18
C LEU A 91 -12.62 -8.00 2.03
N ILE A 92 -12.41 -6.82 1.46
CA ILE A 92 -12.01 -5.63 2.20
C ILE A 92 -13.23 -4.72 2.39
N HIS A 93 -13.46 -4.35 3.64
CA HIS A 93 -14.46 -3.35 4.02
C HIS A 93 -13.74 -2.06 4.43
N VAL A 94 -14.14 -0.93 3.84
CA VAL A 94 -13.60 0.40 4.15
C VAL A 94 -14.74 1.37 4.42
N GLU A 95 -14.71 2.02 5.58
CA GLU A 95 -15.53 3.21 5.82
C GLU A 95 -14.75 4.45 5.45
N TRP A 96 -15.36 5.32 4.64
CA TRP A 96 -14.69 6.49 4.09
C TRP A 96 -15.63 7.68 4.00
N ARG A 97 -15.06 8.88 3.98
CA ARG A 97 -15.80 10.10 3.65
C ARG A 97 -14.87 11.12 3.04
N TRP A 98 -15.42 11.98 2.19
CA TRP A 98 -14.76 13.24 1.94
C TRP A 98 -14.98 14.20 3.13
N PRO A 99 -14.07 15.18 3.32
CA PRO A 99 -14.31 16.32 4.19
C PRO A 99 -15.47 17.19 3.67
N GLU A 100 -15.38 18.51 3.80
CA GLU A 100 -16.43 19.44 3.40
C GLU A 100 -16.74 19.47 1.89
N LYS A 101 -15.79 19.07 1.05
CA LYS A 101 -15.93 19.05 -0.41
C LYS A 101 -15.55 17.68 -0.94
N GLY A 102 -16.11 17.31 -2.10
CA GLY A 102 -15.69 16.13 -2.83
C GLY A 102 -14.17 16.13 -3.08
N GLY A 103 -13.57 14.95 -3.11
CA GLY A 103 -12.14 14.75 -3.31
C GLY A 103 -11.87 13.61 -4.27
N ASN A 104 -10.58 13.34 -4.53
CA ASN A 104 -10.10 12.24 -5.36
C ASN A 104 -9.18 11.33 -4.53
N ASN A 105 -9.51 10.04 -4.49
CA ASN A 105 -8.77 8.98 -3.81
C ASN A 105 -9.17 7.64 -4.44
N GLY A 106 -8.63 6.53 -3.96
CA GLY A 106 -9.03 5.20 -4.40
C GLY A 106 -8.48 4.11 -3.49
N VAL A 107 -9.15 2.96 -3.51
CA VAL A 107 -8.62 1.72 -2.91
C VAL A 107 -7.93 0.94 -4.03
N LEU A 108 -6.62 0.76 -3.92
CA LEU A 108 -5.84 0.02 -4.92
C LEU A 108 -5.73 -1.45 -4.49
N VAL A 109 -6.11 -2.35 -5.38
CA VAL A 109 -6.00 -3.80 -5.21
C VAL A 109 -5.06 -4.39 -6.25
N HIS A 110 -4.53 -5.58 -5.97
CA HIS A 110 -3.54 -6.29 -6.81
C HIS A 110 -2.33 -5.42 -7.19
N MET A 111 -1.87 -4.59 -6.24
CA MET A 111 -0.63 -3.85 -6.42
C MET A 111 0.52 -4.85 -6.63
N SER A 112 1.28 -4.66 -7.70
CA SER A 112 2.42 -5.52 -8.03
C SER A 112 3.58 -4.71 -8.62
N GLY A 113 4.79 -5.28 -8.53
CA GLY A 113 6.01 -4.63 -8.97
C GLY A 113 6.48 -3.54 -8.01
N GLU A 114 7.28 -2.61 -8.55
CA GLU A 114 7.91 -1.54 -7.78
C GLU A 114 6.93 -0.45 -7.33
N ASP A 115 7.22 0.14 -6.17
CA ASP A 115 6.54 1.34 -5.72
C ASP A 115 6.78 2.50 -6.72
N LYS A 116 5.70 3.01 -7.31
CA LYS A 116 5.64 4.19 -8.20
C LYS A 116 4.43 5.01 -7.83
N VAL A 117 4.37 6.31 -8.15
CA VAL A 117 3.23 7.20 -7.79
C VAL A 117 1.87 6.60 -8.18
N TRP A 118 1.86 5.94 -9.33
CA TRP A 118 0.76 5.10 -9.79
C TRP A 118 1.31 3.69 -10.01
N PRO A 119 1.26 2.82 -8.99
CA PRO A 119 1.81 1.48 -9.09
C PRO A 119 0.90 0.60 -9.95
N LYS A 120 1.44 -0.47 -10.55
CA LYS A 120 0.62 -1.43 -11.31
C LYS A 120 -0.43 -2.02 -10.37
N SER A 121 -1.70 -1.74 -10.64
CA SER A 121 -2.82 -2.06 -9.75
C SER A 121 -4.16 -1.85 -10.47
N LEU A 122 -5.23 -2.33 -9.84
CA LEU A 122 -6.60 -1.94 -10.15
C LEU A 122 -7.04 -0.95 -9.06
N GLU A 123 -7.47 0.24 -9.46
CA GLU A 123 -8.02 1.22 -8.51
C GLU A 123 -9.55 1.14 -8.51
N CYS A 124 -10.10 0.82 -7.35
CA CYS A 124 -11.50 1.01 -7.01
C CYS A 124 -11.69 2.49 -6.62
N GLN A 125 -12.24 3.27 -7.55
CA GLN A 125 -12.22 4.74 -7.54
C GLN A 125 -13.05 5.32 -6.39
N LEU A 126 -12.60 6.45 -5.83
CA LEU A 126 -13.29 7.28 -4.82
C LEU A 126 -13.27 8.79 -5.16
N TYR A 127 -13.15 9.13 -6.44
CA TYR A 127 -13.34 10.49 -6.94
C TYR A 127 -14.81 10.86 -6.88
N SER A 128 -15.15 12.00 -6.29
CA SER A 128 -16.53 12.46 -6.15
C SER A 128 -17.28 12.47 -7.50
N GLY A 129 -18.48 11.90 -7.49
CA GLY A 129 -19.32 11.59 -8.66
C GLY A 129 -18.95 10.28 -9.36
N ASN A 130 -17.79 9.71 -9.07
CA ASN A 130 -17.16 8.61 -9.78
C ASN A 130 -16.76 7.44 -8.87
N ALA A 131 -17.18 7.43 -7.60
CA ALA A 131 -16.93 6.29 -6.72
C ALA A 131 -17.62 5.03 -7.28
N GLY A 132 -16.95 3.89 -7.21
CA GLY A 132 -17.44 2.64 -7.82
C GLY A 132 -16.91 2.36 -9.23
N ASP A 133 -16.25 3.32 -9.86
CA ASP A 133 -15.56 3.10 -11.14
C ASP A 133 -14.24 2.35 -10.92
N PHE A 134 -13.73 1.74 -12.00
CA PHE A 134 -12.43 1.07 -11.98
C PHE A 134 -11.43 1.78 -12.88
N TRP A 135 -10.17 1.86 -12.44
CA TRP A 135 -9.06 2.28 -13.27
C TRP A 135 -7.99 1.20 -13.34
N VAL A 136 -7.57 0.84 -14.55
CA VAL A 136 -6.40 -0.01 -14.75
C VAL A 136 -5.13 0.86 -14.77
N ILE A 137 -4.12 0.45 -14.02
CA ILE A 137 -2.89 1.22 -13.78
C ILE A 137 -1.66 0.35 -14.05
N GLY A 138 -0.62 0.95 -14.66
CA GLY A 138 0.69 0.32 -14.81
C GLY A 138 0.69 -0.94 -15.68
N GLY A 139 -0.23 -1.03 -16.65
CA GLY A 139 -0.36 -2.20 -17.52
C GLY A 139 -1.03 -3.41 -16.86
N LEU A 140 -1.70 -3.23 -15.71
CA LEU A 140 -2.73 -4.18 -15.30
C LEU A 140 -3.87 -4.15 -16.31
N GLU A 141 -4.57 -5.28 -16.47
CA GLU A 141 -5.70 -5.42 -17.37
C GLU A 141 -6.77 -6.29 -16.70
N THR A 142 -8.05 -6.03 -17.01
CA THR A 142 -9.18 -6.87 -16.57
C THR A 142 -9.94 -7.37 -17.79
N ALA A 143 -10.62 -8.51 -17.68
CA ALA A 143 -11.41 -9.04 -18.79
C ALA A 143 -12.48 -8.03 -19.27
N GLU A 144 -13.06 -7.26 -18.35
CA GLU A 144 -14.06 -6.26 -18.66
C GLU A 144 -13.48 -5.04 -19.38
N HIS A 145 -12.32 -4.54 -18.96
CA HIS A 145 -11.67 -3.42 -19.64
C HIS A 145 -11.14 -3.84 -21.02
N ALA A 146 -10.49 -5.01 -21.13
CA ALA A 146 -10.04 -5.58 -22.40
C ALA A 146 -11.19 -5.88 -23.38
N GLY A 147 -12.35 -6.32 -22.86
CA GLY A 147 -13.56 -6.56 -23.65
C GLY A 147 -14.18 -5.29 -24.23
N GLY A 148 -13.85 -4.11 -23.68
CA GLY A 148 -14.32 -2.83 -24.15
C GLY A 148 -15.81 -2.58 -23.88
N GLY A 149 -16.47 -1.87 -24.80
CA GLY A 149 -17.90 -1.55 -24.71
C GLY A 149 -18.20 -0.16 -24.12
N PRO A 150 -19.49 0.16 -23.91
CA PRO A 150 -19.93 1.54 -23.66
C PRO A 150 -19.43 2.11 -22.33
N ARG A 151 -19.14 1.26 -21.35
CA ARG A 151 -18.59 1.64 -20.03
C ARG A 151 -17.09 1.86 -20.03
N VAL A 152 -16.35 1.43 -21.05
CA VAL A 152 -14.90 1.61 -21.11
C VAL A 152 -14.58 2.98 -21.74
N LYS A 153 -13.80 3.79 -21.05
CA LYS A 153 -13.41 5.16 -21.39
C LYS A 153 -11.91 5.36 -21.14
N GLY A 154 -11.09 5.04 -22.14
CA GLY A 154 -9.64 4.96 -21.94
C GLY A 154 -9.34 3.91 -20.88
N ARG A 155 -8.50 4.25 -19.88
CA ARG A 155 -8.14 3.35 -18.77
C ARG A 155 -9.22 3.17 -17.68
N ARG A 156 -10.39 3.77 -17.86
CA ARG A 156 -11.48 3.81 -16.89
C ARG A 156 -12.62 2.92 -17.34
N THR A 157 -13.17 2.12 -16.43
CA THR A 157 -14.41 1.38 -16.63
C THR A 157 -15.46 1.93 -15.67
N LEU A 158 -16.57 2.44 -16.24
CA LEU A 158 -17.65 3.07 -15.48
C LEU A 158 -18.37 2.07 -14.59
N LYS A 159 -18.79 2.48 -13.39
CA LYS A 159 -19.64 1.68 -12.49
C LYS A 159 -20.91 1.16 -13.18
N LEU A 160 -21.43 0.04 -12.68
CA LEU A 160 -22.59 -0.65 -13.24
C LEU A 160 -23.94 0.02 -12.93
N LYS A 161 -24.03 0.71 -11.80
CA LYS A 161 -25.26 1.31 -11.28
C LYS A 161 -25.05 2.81 -11.10
N ASP A 162 -26.14 3.54 -10.91
CA ASP A 162 -26.06 4.94 -10.53
C ASP A 162 -25.31 5.12 -9.20
N SER A 163 -24.88 6.36 -8.96
CA SER A 163 -24.11 6.70 -7.76
C SER A 163 -24.90 6.36 -6.48
N SER A 164 -24.20 5.73 -5.54
CA SER A 164 -24.65 5.52 -4.15
C SER A 164 -23.89 6.39 -3.15
N GLU A 165 -23.14 7.38 -3.66
CA GLU A 165 -22.36 8.30 -2.84
C GLU A 165 -23.28 9.13 -1.93
N LYS A 166 -22.96 9.16 -0.64
CA LYS A 166 -23.52 10.15 0.27
C LYS A 166 -22.82 11.51 0.08
N PRO A 167 -23.50 12.62 0.42
CA PRO A 167 -22.90 13.96 0.35
C PRO A 167 -21.57 14.08 1.11
N PRO A 168 -20.67 14.99 0.71
CA PRO A 168 -19.46 15.30 1.46
C PRO A 168 -19.73 15.53 2.95
N GLY A 169 -18.81 15.07 3.79
CA GLY A 169 -18.93 15.07 5.24
C GLY A 169 -19.61 13.83 5.83
N GLN A 170 -20.39 13.07 5.04
CA GLN A 170 -21.05 11.85 5.49
C GLN A 170 -20.23 10.59 5.21
N TRP A 171 -20.37 9.59 6.10
CA TRP A 171 -19.70 8.30 6.00
C TRP A 171 -20.35 7.38 4.97
N ASN A 172 -19.56 6.98 3.99
CA ASN A 172 -19.82 5.91 3.03
C ASN A 172 -19.10 4.63 3.48
N SER A 173 -19.54 3.50 2.91
CA SER A 173 -18.87 2.20 3.04
C SER A 173 -18.50 1.67 1.66
N TYR A 174 -17.45 0.88 1.58
CA TYR A 174 -17.00 0.22 0.36
C TYR A 174 -16.61 -1.22 0.68
N ASP A 175 -17.33 -2.17 0.09
CA ASP A 175 -16.99 -3.59 0.12
C ASP A 175 -16.40 -3.99 -1.23
N ILE A 176 -15.17 -4.47 -1.23
CA ILE A 176 -14.46 -4.92 -2.43
C ILE A 176 -14.10 -6.38 -2.22
N ILE A 177 -14.50 -7.23 -3.17
CA ILE A 177 -14.25 -8.67 -3.15
C ILE A 177 -13.27 -8.99 -4.27
N CYS A 178 -12.11 -9.53 -3.88
CA CYS A 178 -11.09 -10.10 -4.75
C CYS A 178 -11.11 -11.60 -4.53
N LYS A 179 -11.39 -12.38 -5.57
CA LYS A 179 -11.60 -13.83 -5.44
C LYS A 179 -11.34 -14.53 -6.76
N ASP A 180 -10.55 -15.61 -6.70
CA ASP A 180 -10.22 -16.47 -7.84
C ASP A 180 -9.58 -15.68 -9.01
N ASP A 181 -8.74 -14.67 -8.69
CA ASP A 181 -8.12 -13.72 -9.63
C ASP A 181 -6.65 -14.00 -10.00
#